data_AF-A0A814L9K0-F1
#
_entry.id   AF-A0A814L9K0-F1
#
_cell.length_a   1.000
_cell.length_b   1.000
_cell.length_c   1.000
_cell.angle_alpha   90.00
_cell.angle_beta   90.00
_cell.angle_gamma   90.00
#
_symmetry.space_group_name_H-M   'P 1'
#
loop_
_entity.id
_entity.type
_entity.pdbx_description
1 polymer ?
#
loop_
_entity_poly.entity_id
_entity_poly.type
_entity_poly.pdbx_seq_one_letter_code
_entity_poly.pdbx_strand_id
1 'polypeptide(L)'
;MARSGEVFHFKILIIGESSVGKSSLMTRFVDETFQPSFVPTIGVDFKVRTLMIDDYQCKVQIWDTAGQERFRVITTTYYRDAAGVLIVYDVTNGESFFRIRRWIDEINKYCDENIAKVLVGNKDDNPSSDSEQSPKIVSTADAEQYARQMNLTFFETSAKDNKNVNEAFYALTRLALHQRLNAQAMAHHPMTNGTSAAQAIRLKGAGKSKKKNKKHTGACYMAATTKNLEGVQTFKILIIGDSGVGKSSLMVRFVDDIFTAAYITTIGVDFKMSTINVDGHQCRIQIWDTAGQERFRVITSTYYRGADGVIIVYDVTNGDSFANLKDWITEMERHCDKTVPKILVGNKDDNDNELGKVVLTSDARAYAEQKGLPFFETSAKDNKNIAEAFNEITRLALKRRLIQPNSGQPSTGTTRIGSKRTVVGGTQKKCCTS
;
A
#
# COMPACT_ATOMS: atom_id res chain seq x y z
N MET A 1 -24.86 12.78 -20.64
CA MET A 1 -23.90 12.21 -21.62
C MET A 1 -22.62 11.90 -20.86
N ALA A 2 -22.30 10.61 -20.68
CA ALA A 2 -21.09 10.18 -19.97
C ALA A 2 -19.85 10.70 -20.69
N ARG A 3 -18.88 11.26 -19.94
CA ARG A 3 -17.57 11.64 -20.48
C ARG A 3 -16.83 10.35 -20.84
N SER A 4 -16.78 10.01 -22.12
CA SER A 4 -16.02 8.85 -22.62
C SER A 4 -14.53 9.01 -22.24
N GLY A 5 -14.06 8.19 -21.30
CA GLY A 5 -12.66 8.17 -20.85
C GLY A 5 -12.43 8.33 -19.35
N GLU A 6 -13.47 8.52 -18.53
CA GLU A 6 -13.31 8.59 -17.07
C GLU A 6 -13.03 7.20 -16.47
N VAL A 7 -11.93 7.08 -15.73
CA VAL A 7 -11.55 5.86 -15.01
C VAL A 7 -11.88 6.04 -13.53
N PHE A 8 -12.73 5.18 -13.02
CA PHE A 8 -13.14 5.16 -11.62
C PHE A 8 -12.20 4.29 -10.80
N HIS A 9 -11.62 4.85 -9.73
CA HIS A 9 -10.74 4.12 -8.82
C HIS A 9 -11.51 3.67 -7.58
N PHE A 10 -11.58 2.36 -7.32
CA PHE A 10 -12.27 1.82 -6.14
C PHE A 10 -11.30 1.07 -5.25
N LYS A 11 -11.33 1.38 -3.96
CA LYS A 11 -10.68 0.59 -2.91
C LYS A 11 -11.71 -0.41 -2.37
N ILE A 12 -11.44 -1.70 -2.53
CA ILE A 12 -12.29 -2.79 -2.02
C ILE A 12 -11.52 -3.57 -0.97
N LEU A 13 -12.19 -3.86 0.14
CA LEU A 13 -11.64 -4.70 1.22
C LEU A 13 -12.25 -6.09 1.17
N ILE A 14 -11.46 -7.11 1.48
CA ILE A 14 -11.95 -8.45 1.79
C ILE A 14 -11.72 -8.69 3.28
N ILE A 15 -12.80 -8.90 4.03
CA ILE A 15 -12.78 -9.11 5.48
C ILE A 15 -13.49 -10.41 5.86
N GLY A 16 -13.21 -10.91 7.07
CA GLY A 16 -13.75 -12.18 7.56
C GLY A 16 -12.71 -12.94 8.39
N GLU A 17 -13.16 -14.00 9.06
CA GLU A 17 -12.31 -14.81 9.95
C GLU A 17 -11.08 -15.41 9.27
N SER A 18 -10.12 -15.88 10.06
CA SER A 18 -8.98 -16.64 9.55
C SER A 18 -9.47 -17.87 8.77
N SER A 19 -8.73 -18.27 7.73
CA SER A 19 -8.98 -19.48 6.94
C SER A 19 -10.28 -19.57 6.12
N VAL A 20 -11.11 -18.52 6.07
CA VAL A 20 -12.34 -18.49 5.23
C VAL A 20 -12.06 -18.37 3.72
N GLY A 21 -10.78 -18.24 3.31
CA GLY A 21 -10.37 -18.22 1.91
C GLY A 21 -10.39 -16.86 1.22
N LYS A 22 -10.21 -15.76 1.98
CA LYS A 22 -10.12 -14.38 1.45
C LYS A 22 -9.01 -14.22 0.40
N SER A 23 -7.79 -14.65 0.72
CA SER A 23 -6.66 -14.65 -0.23
C SER A 23 -6.91 -15.53 -1.45
N SER A 24 -7.58 -16.67 -1.27
CA SER A 24 -7.94 -17.57 -2.37
C SER A 24 -8.95 -16.91 -3.31
N LEU A 25 -9.95 -16.19 -2.78
CA LEU A 25 -10.89 -15.41 -3.60
C LEU A 25 -10.19 -14.27 -4.34
N MET A 26 -9.31 -13.53 -3.67
CA MET A 26 -8.54 -12.45 -4.31
C MET A 26 -7.65 -13.00 -5.43
N THR A 27 -6.89 -14.06 -5.15
CA THR A 27 -5.99 -14.69 -6.12
C THR A 27 -6.78 -15.28 -7.28
N ARG A 28 -7.91 -15.95 -7.01
CA ARG A 28 -8.77 -16.49 -8.05
C ARG A 28 -9.34 -15.39 -8.94
N PHE A 29 -9.77 -14.29 -8.35
CA PHE A 29 -10.32 -13.17 -9.10
C PHE A 29 -9.25 -12.46 -9.95
N VAL A 30 -8.05 -12.22 -9.42
CA VAL A 30 -7.04 -11.42 -10.13
C VAL A 30 -6.16 -12.26 -11.05
N ASP A 31 -5.69 -13.40 -10.57
CA ASP A 31 -4.70 -14.23 -11.26
C ASP A 31 -5.31 -15.43 -11.98
N GLU A 32 -6.61 -15.68 -11.81
CA GLU A 32 -7.31 -16.86 -12.36
C GLU A 32 -6.69 -18.20 -11.91
N THR A 33 -5.99 -18.21 -10.77
CA THR A 33 -5.35 -19.40 -10.19
C THR A 33 -5.91 -19.75 -8.81
N PHE A 34 -5.70 -20.99 -8.39
CA PHE A 34 -5.98 -21.45 -7.02
C PHE A 34 -4.83 -22.33 -6.53
N GLN A 35 -4.41 -22.11 -5.29
CA GLN A 35 -3.40 -22.93 -4.63
C GLN A 35 -4.04 -23.64 -3.43
N PRO A 36 -4.00 -24.98 -3.38
CA PRO A 36 -4.56 -25.74 -2.26
C PRO A 36 -3.73 -25.65 -0.98
N SER A 37 -2.46 -25.24 -1.08
CA SER A 37 -1.58 -25.07 0.08
C SER A 37 -2.04 -23.90 0.96
N PHE A 38 -2.38 -24.19 2.21
CA PHE A 38 -2.73 -23.18 3.19
C PHE A 38 -1.47 -22.44 3.66
N VAL A 39 -1.28 -21.22 3.17
CA VAL A 39 -0.32 -20.27 3.72
C VAL A 39 -1.12 -19.16 4.40
N PRO A 40 -1.02 -19.01 5.74
CA PRO A 40 -1.70 -17.93 6.43
C PRO A 40 -1.26 -16.56 5.88
N THR A 41 -2.21 -15.70 5.57
CA THR A 41 -1.93 -14.31 5.18
C THR A 41 -1.38 -13.56 6.38
N ILE A 42 -0.15 -13.06 6.26
CA ILE A 42 0.50 -12.23 7.28
C ILE A 42 0.44 -10.78 6.78
N GLY A 43 -0.36 -9.94 7.43
CA GLY A 43 -0.53 -8.53 7.04
C GLY A 43 -1.68 -8.29 6.06
N VAL A 44 -1.51 -7.38 5.11
CA VAL A 44 -2.51 -7.08 4.07
C VAL A 44 -1.87 -7.29 2.71
N ASP A 45 -2.45 -8.16 1.89
CA ASP A 45 -2.01 -8.36 0.50
C ASP A 45 -2.84 -7.46 -0.43
N PHE A 46 -2.24 -7.02 -1.53
CA PHE A 46 -2.80 -5.99 -2.40
C PHE A 46 -2.67 -6.37 -3.87
N LYS A 47 -3.78 -6.34 -4.58
CA LYS A 47 -3.83 -6.56 -6.03
C LYS A 47 -4.72 -5.55 -6.72
N VAL A 48 -4.47 -5.31 -8.00
CA VAL A 48 -5.25 -4.37 -8.81
C VAL A 48 -5.79 -5.06 -10.05
N ARG A 49 -7.08 -4.90 -10.33
CA ARG A 49 -7.73 -5.36 -11.56
C ARG A 49 -8.55 -4.22 -12.15
N THR A 50 -8.55 -4.08 -13.47
CA THR A 50 -9.41 -3.10 -14.16
C THR A 50 -10.61 -3.84 -14.75
N LEU A 51 -11.81 -3.41 -14.40
CA LEU A 51 -13.07 -3.98 -14.83
C LEU A 51 -13.82 -2.99 -15.73
N MET A 52 -14.60 -3.51 -16.68
CA MET A 52 -15.60 -2.71 -17.38
C MET A 52 -16.95 -2.93 -16.70
N ILE A 53 -17.52 -1.88 -16.12
CA ILE A 53 -18.82 -1.91 -15.43
C ILE A 53 -19.71 -0.82 -16.05
N ASP A 54 -20.83 -1.21 -16.65
CA ASP A 54 -21.84 -0.30 -17.21
C ASP A 54 -21.20 0.81 -18.08
N ASP A 55 -20.30 0.39 -18.99
CA ASP A 55 -19.48 1.22 -19.88
C ASP A 55 -18.38 2.08 -19.23
N TYR A 56 -18.21 2.01 -17.91
CA TYR A 56 -17.13 2.69 -17.19
C TYR A 56 -15.94 1.77 -16.92
N GLN A 57 -14.73 2.31 -17.10
CA GLN A 57 -13.50 1.66 -16.64
C GLN A 57 -13.35 1.83 -15.13
N CYS A 58 -13.37 0.72 -14.41
CA CYS A 58 -13.26 0.67 -12.96
C CYS A 58 -11.93 0.01 -12.57
N LYS A 59 -10.95 0.81 -12.14
CA LYS A 59 -9.70 0.30 -11.58
C LYS A 59 -9.92 -0.05 -10.11
N VAL A 60 -10.07 -1.34 -9.83
CA VAL A 60 -10.33 -1.90 -8.51
C VAL A 60 -9.02 -2.27 -7.83
N GLN A 61 -8.80 -1.70 -6.66
CA GLN A 61 -7.72 -2.00 -5.73
C GLN A 61 -8.28 -2.92 -4.64
N ILE A 62 -7.84 -4.16 -4.59
CA ILE A 62 -8.35 -5.18 -3.68
C ILE A 62 -7.33 -5.36 -2.57
N TRP A 63 -7.79 -5.18 -1.34
CA TRP A 63 -7.02 -5.33 -0.12
C TRP A 63 -7.52 -6.57 0.62
N ASP A 64 -6.70 -7.61 0.63
CA ASP A 64 -6.96 -8.83 1.37
C ASP A 64 -6.39 -8.70 2.79
N THR A 65 -7.28 -8.51 3.76
CA THR A 65 -6.88 -8.33 5.15
C THR A 65 -6.62 -9.70 5.79
N ALA A 66 -5.51 -9.85 6.52
CA ALA A 66 -5.28 -11.08 7.29
C ALA A 66 -6.44 -11.32 8.27
N GLY A 67 -6.98 -12.54 8.27
CA GLY A 67 -8.08 -12.91 9.15
C GLY A 67 -7.70 -13.16 10.61
N GLN A 68 -6.53 -12.70 11.07
CA GLN A 68 -6.16 -12.82 12.48
C GLN A 68 -6.69 -11.62 13.27
N GLU A 69 -7.74 -11.89 14.04
CA GLU A 69 -8.40 -11.07 15.03
C GLU A 69 -7.48 -10.45 16.10
N ARG A 70 -6.24 -10.97 16.25
CA ARG A 70 -5.23 -10.45 17.18
C ARG A 70 -4.62 -9.10 16.76
N PHE A 71 -4.92 -8.61 15.54
CA PHE A 71 -4.32 -7.38 14.96
C PHE A 71 -5.36 -6.31 14.58
N ARG A 72 -6.51 -6.29 15.27
CA ARG A 72 -7.65 -5.39 15.03
C ARG A 72 -7.29 -3.90 14.95
N VAL A 73 -6.22 -3.47 15.62
CA VAL A 73 -5.75 -2.07 15.60
C VAL A 73 -5.10 -1.68 14.25
N ILE A 74 -4.49 -2.63 13.53
CA ILE A 74 -3.89 -2.40 12.20
C ILE A 74 -4.97 -2.36 11.11
N THR A 75 -6.10 -3.02 11.33
CA THR A 75 -7.14 -3.20 10.31
C THR A 75 -7.93 -1.89 10.09
N THR A 76 -8.11 -1.07 11.14
CA THR A 76 -8.94 0.16 11.11
C THR A 76 -8.48 1.19 10.06
N THR A 77 -7.18 1.34 9.84
CA THR A 77 -6.64 2.28 8.83
C THR A 77 -7.01 1.89 7.39
N TYR A 78 -7.21 0.59 7.13
CA TYR A 78 -7.60 0.11 5.79
C TYR A 78 -9.07 0.37 5.48
N TYR A 79 -9.94 0.48 6.49
CA TYR A 79 -11.37 0.80 6.33
C TYR A 79 -11.61 2.21 5.78
N ARG A 80 -10.71 3.17 6.04
CA ARG A 80 -10.84 4.54 5.52
C ARG A 80 -10.78 4.55 3.98
N ASP A 81 -11.66 5.35 3.38
CA ASP A 81 -11.81 5.52 1.93
C ASP A 81 -12.13 4.24 1.16
N ALA A 82 -12.55 3.17 1.86
CA ALA A 82 -13.03 1.96 1.22
C ALA A 82 -14.37 2.26 0.55
N ALA A 83 -14.46 1.95 -0.74
CA ALA A 83 -15.68 2.13 -1.52
C ALA A 83 -16.59 0.89 -1.48
N GLY A 84 -16.03 -0.27 -1.14
CA GLY A 84 -16.81 -1.50 -0.99
C GLY A 84 -16.10 -2.54 -0.12
N VAL A 85 -16.89 -3.43 0.48
CA VAL A 85 -16.41 -4.53 1.32
C VAL A 85 -17.03 -5.85 0.91
N LEU A 86 -16.17 -6.85 0.73
CA LEU A 86 -16.52 -8.26 0.59
C LEU A 86 -16.37 -8.93 1.96
N ILE A 87 -17.48 -9.36 2.54
CA ILE A 87 -17.55 -9.97 3.87
C ILE A 87 -17.61 -11.48 3.68
N VAL A 88 -16.57 -12.20 4.08
CA VAL A 88 -16.39 -13.62 3.72
C VAL A 88 -16.54 -14.52 4.95
N TYR A 89 -17.35 -15.57 4.82
CA TYR A 89 -17.39 -16.70 5.75
C TYR A 89 -17.15 -18.01 4.99
N ASP A 90 -16.89 -19.08 5.72
CA ASP A 90 -16.73 -20.44 5.18
C ASP A 90 -18.01 -21.24 5.39
N VAL A 91 -18.61 -21.75 4.31
CA VAL A 91 -19.88 -22.48 4.37
C VAL A 91 -19.78 -23.80 5.17
N THR A 92 -18.58 -24.35 5.35
CA THR A 92 -18.33 -25.54 6.18
C THR A 92 -17.98 -25.16 7.63
N ASN A 93 -18.11 -23.88 8.02
CA ASN A 93 -17.78 -23.41 9.36
C ASN A 93 -18.83 -22.42 9.88
N GLY A 94 -19.79 -22.92 10.67
CA GLY A 94 -20.87 -22.11 11.24
C GLY A 94 -20.41 -20.97 12.16
N GLU A 95 -19.29 -21.13 12.88
CA GLU A 95 -18.74 -20.07 13.74
C GLU A 95 -18.25 -18.88 12.90
N SER A 96 -17.69 -19.15 11.71
CA SER A 96 -17.27 -18.08 10.80
C SER A 96 -18.44 -17.23 10.31
N PHE A 97 -19.61 -17.85 10.11
CA PHE A 97 -20.85 -17.16 9.77
C PHE A 97 -21.43 -16.39 10.96
N PHE A 98 -21.43 -16.99 12.16
CA PHE A 98 -21.89 -16.32 13.37
C PHE A 98 -21.10 -15.03 13.67
N ARG A 99 -19.81 -15.01 13.34
CA ARG A 99 -18.94 -13.84 13.53
C ARG A 99 -19.15 -12.71 12.53
N ILE A 100 -19.92 -12.89 11.47
CA ILE A 100 -20.21 -11.85 10.46
C ILE A 100 -20.78 -10.58 11.09
N ARG A 101 -21.61 -10.71 12.14
CA ARG A 101 -22.14 -9.55 12.86
C ARG A 101 -21.04 -8.62 13.38
N ARG A 102 -19.93 -9.17 13.89
CA ARG A 102 -18.80 -8.37 14.39
C ARG A 102 -18.11 -7.60 13.26
N TRP A 103 -18.00 -8.20 12.09
CA TRP A 103 -17.42 -7.57 10.90
C TRP A 103 -18.32 -6.44 10.38
N ILE A 104 -19.65 -6.61 10.43
CA ILE A 104 -20.62 -5.56 10.11
C ILE A 104 -20.49 -4.38 11.11
N ASP A 105 -20.39 -4.67 12.40
CA ASP A 105 -20.21 -3.64 13.43
C ASP A 105 -18.91 -2.83 13.21
N GLU A 106 -17.83 -3.48 12.74
CA GLU A 106 -16.59 -2.79 12.37
C GLU A 106 -16.75 -1.90 11.15
N ILE A 107 -17.40 -2.40 10.09
CA ILE A 107 -17.68 -1.59 8.90
C ILE A 107 -18.48 -0.35 9.28
N ASN A 108 -19.54 -0.52 10.07
CA ASN A 108 -20.38 0.60 10.49
C ASN A 108 -19.62 1.60 11.38
N LYS A 109 -18.54 1.18 12.05
CA LYS A 109 -17.72 2.04 12.90
C LYS A 109 -16.65 2.82 12.13
N TYR A 110 -16.06 2.23 11.09
CA TYR A 110 -14.85 2.75 10.46
C TYR A 110 -14.99 3.14 8.98
N CYS A 111 -16.08 2.75 8.31
CA CYS A 111 -16.36 3.11 6.93
C CYS A 111 -17.47 4.15 6.81
N ASP A 112 -17.57 4.75 5.62
CA ASP A 112 -18.71 5.59 5.25
C ASP A 112 -20.03 4.80 5.34
N GLU A 113 -21.09 5.46 5.77
CA GLU A 113 -22.43 4.86 5.92
C GLU A 113 -22.93 4.23 4.62
N ASN A 114 -22.57 4.85 3.48
CA ASN A 114 -22.96 4.45 2.14
C ASN A 114 -22.01 3.42 1.50
N ILE A 115 -21.08 2.81 2.24
CA ILE A 115 -20.16 1.83 1.65
C ILE A 115 -20.92 0.63 1.03
N ALA A 116 -20.52 0.18 -0.16
CA ALA A 116 -21.08 -1.00 -0.79
C ALA A 116 -20.69 -2.28 -0.01
N LYS A 117 -21.64 -3.19 0.21
CA LYS A 117 -21.41 -4.41 1.02
C LYS A 117 -21.94 -5.66 0.29
N VAL A 118 -21.09 -6.67 0.16
CA VAL A 118 -21.45 -7.99 -0.37
C VAL A 118 -21.03 -9.07 0.64
N LEU A 119 -21.97 -9.92 1.03
CA LEU A 119 -21.73 -11.11 1.84
C LEU A 119 -21.38 -12.30 0.94
N VAL A 120 -20.34 -13.04 1.30
CA VAL A 120 -19.83 -14.19 0.54
C VAL A 120 -19.69 -15.41 1.43
N GLY A 121 -20.43 -16.47 1.13
CA GLY A 121 -20.14 -17.81 1.62
C GLY A 121 -19.13 -18.49 0.70
N ASN A 122 -17.93 -18.78 1.17
CA ASN A 122 -16.86 -19.39 0.37
C ASN A 122 -16.68 -20.88 0.72
N LYS A 123 -15.94 -21.60 -0.12
CA LYS A 123 -15.72 -23.07 -0.06
C LYS A 123 -16.98 -23.90 -0.34
N ASP A 124 -17.85 -23.38 -1.20
CA ASP A 124 -19.00 -24.11 -1.74
C ASP A 124 -18.58 -25.05 -2.89
N ASP A 125 -17.45 -25.75 -2.73
CA ASP A 125 -16.91 -26.70 -3.72
C ASP A 125 -17.53 -28.10 -3.64
N ASN A 126 -18.04 -28.48 -2.47
CA ASN A 126 -18.70 -29.77 -2.25
C ASN A 126 -20.18 -29.56 -1.87
N PRO A 127 -21.10 -29.48 -2.87
CA PRO A 127 -22.50 -29.14 -2.63
C PRO A 127 -23.36 -30.28 -2.07
N SER A 128 -22.84 -31.50 -1.96
CA SER A 128 -23.60 -32.66 -1.44
C SER A 128 -23.52 -32.75 0.08
N SER A 129 -24.68 -32.77 0.74
CA SER A 129 -24.85 -33.03 2.19
C SER A 129 -24.21 -34.34 2.67
N ASP A 130 -23.86 -35.23 1.74
CA ASP A 130 -23.38 -36.59 2.01
C ASP A 130 -21.84 -36.71 1.92
N SER A 131 -21.11 -35.60 1.71
CA SER A 131 -19.64 -35.66 1.70
C SER A 131 -19.09 -35.79 3.12
N GLU A 132 -18.56 -36.96 3.46
CA GLU A 132 -18.02 -37.28 4.80
C GLU A 132 -16.83 -36.40 5.23
N GLN A 133 -16.16 -35.71 4.30
CA GLN A 133 -14.90 -35.01 4.58
C GLN A 133 -15.05 -33.50 4.89
N SER A 134 -16.13 -32.84 4.47
CA SER A 134 -16.35 -31.40 4.73
C SER A 134 -17.79 -30.95 4.43
N PRO A 135 -18.79 -31.33 5.25
CA PRO A 135 -20.17 -31.00 4.98
C PRO A 135 -20.42 -29.49 5.08
N LYS A 136 -21.30 -28.97 4.21
CA LYS A 136 -21.83 -27.61 4.31
C LYS A 136 -22.68 -27.49 5.57
N ILE A 137 -22.26 -26.64 6.51
CA ILE A 137 -22.91 -26.46 7.82
C ILE A 137 -23.82 -25.23 7.83
N VAL A 138 -23.52 -24.21 7.01
CA VAL A 138 -24.36 -23.02 6.85
C VAL A 138 -25.26 -23.20 5.64
N SER A 139 -26.57 -23.22 5.85
CA SER A 139 -27.51 -23.35 4.74
C SER A 139 -27.54 -22.07 3.89
N THR A 140 -27.67 -22.23 2.57
CA THR A 140 -27.80 -21.10 1.65
C THR A 140 -29.00 -20.22 2.02
N ALA A 141 -30.12 -20.85 2.43
CA ALA A 141 -31.33 -20.15 2.80
C ALA A 141 -31.16 -19.26 4.05
N ASP A 142 -30.48 -19.76 5.09
CA ASP A 142 -30.24 -18.99 6.31
C ASP A 142 -29.29 -17.81 6.04
N ALA A 143 -28.23 -18.04 5.25
CA ALA A 143 -27.29 -16.99 4.88
C ALA A 143 -27.92 -15.91 4.00
N GLU A 144 -28.78 -16.29 3.06
CA GLU A 144 -29.52 -15.36 2.22
C GLU A 144 -30.54 -14.56 3.04
N GLN A 145 -31.26 -15.21 3.97
CA GLN A 145 -32.18 -14.54 4.88
C GLN A 145 -31.44 -13.51 5.75
N TYR A 146 -30.28 -13.88 6.30
CA TYR A 146 -29.44 -12.97 7.07
C TYR A 146 -28.96 -11.78 6.23
N ALA A 147 -28.50 -12.03 5.00
CA ALA A 147 -28.09 -10.96 4.08
C ALA A 147 -29.23 -9.98 3.80
N ARG A 148 -30.45 -10.47 3.55
CA ARG A 148 -31.63 -9.62 3.36
C ARG A 148 -31.93 -8.76 4.59
N GLN A 149 -31.85 -9.34 5.79
CA GLN A 149 -32.06 -8.60 7.05
C GLN A 149 -31.03 -7.48 7.26
N MET A 150 -29.78 -7.71 6.84
CA MET A 150 -28.68 -6.75 6.97
C MET A 150 -28.50 -5.85 5.75
N ASN A 151 -29.40 -5.93 4.76
CA ASN A 151 -29.33 -5.22 3.48
C ASN A 151 -27.99 -5.43 2.73
N LEU A 152 -27.56 -6.69 2.65
CA LEU A 152 -26.35 -7.12 1.96
C LEU A 152 -26.72 -7.85 0.67
N THR A 153 -25.96 -7.61 -0.40
CA THR A 153 -26.00 -8.51 -1.58
C THR A 153 -25.26 -9.80 -1.23
N PHE A 154 -25.78 -10.97 -1.61
CA PHE A 154 -25.25 -12.27 -1.20
C PHE A 154 -24.81 -13.15 -2.37
N PHE A 155 -23.67 -13.83 -2.22
CA PHE A 155 -23.20 -14.88 -3.13
C PHE A 155 -22.61 -16.05 -2.37
N GLU A 156 -22.82 -17.26 -2.87
CA GLU A 156 -22.00 -18.43 -2.51
C GLU A 156 -20.97 -18.68 -3.58
N THR A 157 -19.73 -18.92 -3.18
CA THR A 157 -18.56 -18.97 -4.04
C THR A 157 -17.70 -20.20 -3.74
N SER A 158 -16.99 -20.64 -4.77
CA SER A 158 -15.91 -21.60 -4.63
C SER A 158 -14.67 -21.01 -5.29
N ALA A 159 -13.71 -20.54 -4.49
CA ALA A 159 -12.41 -20.13 -5.03
C ALA A 159 -11.68 -21.28 -5.75
N LYS A 160 -11.93 -22.53 -5.31
CA LYS A 160 -11.36 -23.73 -5.89
C LYS A 160 -11.89 -23.98 -7.31
N ASP A 161 -13.21 -23.96 -7.49
CA ASP A 161 -13.86 -24.26 -8.77
C ASP A 161 -14.19 -23.02 -9.60
N ASN A 162 -13.80 -21.84 -9.11
CA ASN A 162 -14.12 -20.55 -9.71
C ASN A 162 -15.64 -20.28 -9.85
N LYS A 163 -16.45 -20.81 -8.93
CA LYS A 163 -17.89 -20.58 -8.90
C LYS A 163 -18.19 -19.22 -8.28
N ASN A 164 -18.95 -18.37 -9.00
CA ASN A 164 -19.47 -17.07 -8.55
C ASN A 164 -18.44 -16.04 -8.05
N VAL A 165 -17.14 -16.31 -8.19
CA VAL A 165 -16.08 -15.43 -7.68
C VAL A 165 -16.11 -14.09 -8.41
N ASN A 166 -16.15 -14.12 -9.74
CA ASN A 166 -16.19 -12.91 -10.55
C ASN A 166 -17.46 -12.11 -10.24
N GLU A 167 -18.62 -12.78 -10.24
CA GLU A 167 -19.95 -12.24 -10.03
C GLU A 167 -20.03 -11.42 -8.75
N ALA A 168 -19.45 -11.94 -7.65
CA ALA A 168 -19.39 -11.23 -6.38
C ALA A 168 -18.60 -9.91 -6.45
N PHE A 169 -17.41 -9.90 -7.08
CA PHE A 169 -16.60 -8.69 -7.25
C PHE A 169 -17.21 -7.70 -8.26
N TYR A 170 -17.81 -8.20 -9.35
CA TYR A 170 -18.54 -7.38 -10.33
C TYR A 170 -19.73 -6.68 -9.67
N ALA A 171 -20.52 -7.40 -8.88
CA ALA A 171 -21.65 -6.84 -8.15
C ALA A 171 -21.20 -5.77 -7.14
N LEU A 172 -20.17 -6.05 -6.33
CA LEU A 172 -19.63 -5.09 -5.37
C LEU A 172 -19.13 -3.80 -6.07
N THR A 173 -18.42 -3.95 -7.18
CA THR A 173 -17.89 -2.82 -7.94
C THR A 173 -19.00 -2.00 -8.57
N ARG A 174 -20.07 -2.64 -9.09
CA ARG A 174 -21.24 -1.95 -9.63
C ARG A 174 -21.96 -1.14 -8.57
N LEU A 175 -22.17 -1.70 -7.37
CA LEU A 175 -22.78 -0.98 -6.25
C LEU A 175 -21.97 0.28 -5.88
N ALA A 176 -20.65 0.14 -5.74
CA ALA A 176 -19.76 1.27 -5.43
C ALA A 176 -19.77 2.34 -6.54
N LEU A 177 -19.85 1.92 -7.81
CA LEU A 177 -19.96 2.83 -8.95
C LEU A 177 -21.25 3.63 -8.95
N HIS A 178 -22.38 2.96 -8.78
CA HIS A 178 -23.67 3.64 -8.75
C HIS A 178 -23.77 4.62 -7.59
N GLN A 179 -23.26 4.26 -6.41
CA GLN A 179 -23.17 5.18 -5.27
C GLN A 179 -22.36 6.43 -5.61
N ARG A 180 -21.21 6.27 -6.26
CA ARG A 180 -20.35 7.41 -6.63
C ARG A 180 -20.96 8.29 -7.73
N LEU A 181 -21.58 7.69 -8.74
CA LEU A 181 -22.28 8.44 -9.80
C LEU A 181 -23.46 9.23 -9.21
N ASN A 182 -24.22 8.63 -8.30
CA ASN A 182 -25.34 9.29 -7.62
C ASN A 182 -24.85 10.48 -6.78
N ALA A 183 -23.76 10.31 -6.03
CA ALA A 183 -23.16 11.41 -5.26
C ALA A 183 -22.68 12.56 -6.15
N GLN A 184 -22.05 12.26 -7.29
CA GLN A 184 -21.65 13.28 -8.28
C GLN A 184 -22.85 14.00 -8.90
N ALA A 185 -23.94 13.29 -9.21
CA ALA A 185 -25.16 13.89 -9.74
C ALA A 185 -25.83 14.85 -8.74
N MET A 186 -25.86 14.48 -7.45
CA MET A 186 -26.40 15.33 -6.39
C MET A 186 -25.53 16.58 -6.14
N ALA A 187 -24.20 16.47 -6.23
CA ALA A 187 -23.30 17.62 -6.09
C ALA A 187 -23.44 18.66 -7.23
N HIS A 188 -23.88 18.23 -8.42
CA HIS A 188 -24.10 19.11 -9.57
C HIS A 188 -25.50 19.75 -9.63
N HIS A 189 -26.41 19.42 -8.70
CA HIS A 189 -27.71 20.05 -8.55
C HIS A 189 -27.86 20.66 -7.14
N PRO A 190 -27.31 21.86 -6.87
CA PRO A 190 -27.61 22.55 -5.63
C PRO A 190 -29.10 22.93 -5.65
N MET A 191 -29.83 22.56 -4.60
CA MET A 191 -31.20 23.03 -4.39
C MET A 191 -31.20 24.57 -4.40
N THR A 192 -31.83 25.17 -5.41
CA THR A 192 -32.13 26.59 -5.45
C THR A 192 -33.44 26.84 -4.71
N ASN A 193 -33.36 27.32 -3.47
CA ASN A 193 -34.43 28.08 -2.84
C ASN A 193 -33.91 29.47 -2.47
N GLY A 194 -34.40 30.48 -3.19
CA GLY A 194 -34.72 31.78 -2.59
C GLY A 194 -33.65 32.88 -2.55
N THR A 195 -33.70 33.71 -3.59
CA THR A 195 -33.66 35.19 -3.57
C THR A 195 -32.33 35.98 -3.66
N SER A 196 -32.37 36.85 -4.68
CA SER A 196 -31.77 38.18 -4.83
C SER A 196 -30.43 38.32 -5.54
N ALA A 197 -30.56 38.90 -6.72
CA ALA A 197 -29.55 39.43 -7.62
C ALA A 197 -28.65 40.51 -7.00
N ALA A 198 -27.40 40.54 -7.45
CA ALA A 198 -26.68 41.78 -7.76
C ALA A 198 -25.61 41.50 -8.83
N GLN A 199 -25.77 42.15 -9.98
CA GLN A 199 -24.80 42.24 -11.06
C GLN A 199 -23.65 43.19 -10.68
N ALA A 200 -22.42 42.89 -11.10
CA ALA A 200 -21.41 43.88 -11.52
C ALA A 200 -20.27 43.15 -12.28
N ILE A 201 -20.23 43.27 -13.61
CA ILE A 201 -19.34 44.13 -14.41
C ILE A 201 -17.88 43.64 -14.50
N ARG A 202 -17.53 43.35 -15.75
CA ARG A 202 -16.23 42.94 -16.30
C ARG A 202 -15.38 44.18 -16.57
N LEU A 203 -14.07 44.14 -16.28
CA LEU A 203 -13.07 44.98 -16.97
C LEU A 203 -11.71 44.28 -17.03
N LYS A 204 -11.16 44.26 -18.24
CA LYS A 204 -9.81 43.81 -18.59
C LYS A 204 -8.77 44.88 -18.23
N GLY A 205 -7.57 44.45 -17.86
CA GLY A 205 -6.38 45.30 -17.83
C GLY A 205 -5.12 44.49 -18.12
N ALA A 206 -4.47 44.79 -19.24
CA ALA A 206 -3.20 44.21 -19.67
C ALA A 206 -2.02 45.02 -19.12
N GLY A 207 -0.90 44.36 -18.83
CA GLY A 207 0.38 45.00 -18.51
C GLY A 207 1.57 44.08 -18.74
N LYS A 208 2.34 44.35 -19.80
CA LYS A 208 3.64 43.72 -20.11
C LYS A 208 4.74 44.41 -19.30
N SER A 209 5.79 43.68 -18.88
CA SER A 209 7.16 44.22 -18.94
C SER A 209 8.27 43.18 -18.87
N LYS A 210 9.44 43.58 -19.42
CA LYS A 210 10.55 42.77 -19.94
C LYS A 210 11.68 42.50 -18.93
N LYS A 211 12.37 41.37 -19.16
CA LYS A 211 13.81 41.00 -19.01
C LYS A 211 14.76 41.90 -18.20
N LYS A 212 15.65 41.26 -17.42
CA LYS A 212 17.11 41.45 -17.53
C LYS A 212 17.92 40.26 -16.96
N ASN A 213 18.95 39.88 -17.73
CA ASN A 213 20.01 38.91 -17.42
C ASN A 213 21.11 39.52 -16.53
N LYS A 214 21.79 38.70 -15.73
CA LYS A 214 23.22 38.87 -15.42
C LYS A 214 23.91 37.51 -15.25
N LYS A 215 25.12 37.42 -15.82
CA LYS A 215 26.03 36.26 -15.89
C LYS A 215 27.06 36.30 -14.76
N HIS A 216 27.59 35.11 -14.41
CA HIS A 216 28.96 34.72 -13.99
C HIS A 216 28.83 33.49 -13.06
N THR A 217 29.67 32.45 -12.99
CA THR A 217 30.91 32.01 -13.66
C THR A 217 31.20 30.58 -13.18
N GLY A 218 31.78 29.72 -14.04
CA GLY A 218 32.76 28.69 -13.66
C GLY A 218 32.29 27.46 -12.86
N ALA A 219 32.17 26.32 -13.54
CA ALA A 219 33.05 25.16 -13.33
C ALA A 219 32.57 23.99 -14.21
N CYS A 220 33.47 23.53 -15.08
CA CYS A 220 33.30 22.37 -15.93
C CYS A 220 33.39 21.10 -15.07
N TYR A 221 32.33 20.27 -15.06
CA TYR A 221 32.43 18.86 -14.74
C TYR A 221 31.61 18.07 -15.78
N MET A 222 32.22 16.98 -16.22
CA MET A 222 31.82 16.11 -17.34
C MET A 222 30.33 15.76 -17.33
N ALA A 223 29.63 16.12 -18.41
CA ALA A 223 28.24 15.75 -18.63
C ALA A 223 28.13 14.26 -18.99
N ALA A 224 27.76 13.43 -18.01
CA ALA A 224 27.07 12.19 -18.31
C ALA A 224 25.68 12.57 -18.87
N THR A 225 25.38 12.15 -20.10
CA THR A 225 24.12 12.39 -20.80
C THR A 225 22.92 12.05 -19.92
N THR A 226 22.28 13.06 -19.33
CA THR A 226 21.03 12.92 -18.56
C THR A 226 19.89 12.67 -19.55
N LYS A 227 19.42 11.42 -19.61
CA LYS A 227 18.08 11.16 -20.15
C LYS A 227 17.07 11.84 -19.23
N ASN A 228 16.31 12.81 -19.75
CA ASN A 228 15.14 13.33 -19.06
C ASN A 228 14.15 12.16 -18.87
N LEU A 229 13.90 11.74 -17.63
CA LEU A 229 12.76 10.88 -17.37
C LEU A 229 11.49 11.72 -17.45
N GLU A 230 10.79 11.60 -18.57
CA GLU A 230 9.45 12.14 -18.72
C GLU A 230 8.49 11.34 -17.82
N GLY A 231 8.05 11.94 -16.72
CA GLY A 231 7.05 11.36 -15.81
C GLY A 231 7.42 11.47 -14.33
N VAL A 232 6.42 11.36 -13.47
CA VAL A 232 6.61 11.33 -12.01
C VAL A 232 7.15 9.96 -11.61
N GLN A 233 8.36 9.92 -11.06
CA GLN A 233 8.98 8.67 -10.63
C GLN A 233 8.54 8.30 -9.22
N THR A 234 8.13 7.06 -9.00
CA THR A 234 7.70 6.59 -7.67
C THR A 234 8.83 5.85 -6.96
N PHE A 235 9.10 6.18 -5.70
CA PHE A 235 10.14 5.57 -4.87
C PHE A 235 9.55 5.05 -3.56
N LYS A 236 9.76 3.77 -3.27
CA LYS A 236 9.42 3.14 -2.00
C LYS A 236 10.55 3.35 -0.98
N ILE A 237 10.32 4.18 0.03
CA ILE A 237 11.27 4.49 1.11
C ILE A 237 10.79 3.84 2.40
N LEU A 238 11.66 3.05 3.04
CA LEU A 238 11.38 2.43 4.34
C LEU A 238 12.02 3.24 5.47
N ILE A 239 11.33 3.35 6.60
CA ILE A 239 11.90 3.86 7.85
C ILE A 239 11.95 2.72 8.86
N ILE A 240 13.14 2.41 9.37
CA ILE A 240 13.40 1.32 10.32
C ILE A 240 14.14 1.84 11.56
N GLY A 241 14.07 1.11 12.66
CA GLY A 241 14.68 1.49 13.94
C GLY A 241 13.81 1.10 15.14
N ASP A 242 14.36 1.22 16.34
CA ASP A 242 13.72 0.78 17.59
C ASP A 242 12.36 1.44 17.85
N SER A 243 11.57 0.81 18.74
CA SER A 243 10.31 1.35 19.19
C SER A 243 10.54 2.70 19.88
N GLY A 244 9.75 3.70 19.49
CA GLY A 244 9.77 5.01 20.12
C GLY A 244 10.92 5.95 19.77
N VAL A 245 11.75 5.62 18.78
CA VAL A 245 12.77 6.54 18.24
C VAL A 245 12.19 7.69 17.40
N GLY A 246 10.87 7.69 17.14
CA GLY A 246 10.16 8.78 16.46
C GLY A 246 10.06 8.65 14.93
N LYS A 247 10.11 7.43 14.39
CA LYS A 247 9.93 7.16 12.95
C LYS A 247 8.61 7.71 12.38
N SER A 248 7.49 7.45 13.07
CA SER A 248 6.18 8.02 12.71
C SER A 248 6.17 9.54 12.77
N SER A 249 6.82 10.12 13.79
CA SER A 249 6.92 11.57 13.92
C SER A 249 7.71 12.19 12.78
N LEU A 250 8.81 11.57 12.34
CA LEU A 250 9.56 11.99 11.15
C LEU A 250 8.69 11.93 9.89
N MET A 251 7.95 10.83 9.69
CA MET A 251 7.07 10.66 8.53
C MET A 251 5.94 11.71 8.51
N VAL A 252 5.21 11.85 9.61
CA VAL A 252 4.10 12.82 9.73
C VAL A 252 4.63 14.24 9.60
N ARG A 253 5.78 14.56 10.21
CA ARG A 253 6.40 15.88 10.10
C ARG A 253 6.77 16.18 8.65
N PHE A 254 7.35 15.23 7.92
CA PHE A 254 7.74 15.44 6.54
C PHE A 254 6.53 15.63 5.60
N VAL A 255 5.46 14.87 5.79
CA VAL A 255 4.32 14.85 4.84
C VAL A 255 3.26 15.90 5.17
N ASP A 256 2.92 16.04 6.45
CA ASP A 256 1.80 16.86 6.90
C ASP A 256 2.26 18.18 7.56
N ASP A 257 3.55 18.33 7.86
CA ASP A 257 4.13 19.40 8.69
C ASP A 257 3.45 19.53 10.08
N ILE A 258 3.13 18.37 10.67
CA ILE A 258 2.50 18.26 11.99
C ILE A 258 3.43 17.50 12.95
N PHE A 259 3.44 17.91 14.22
CA PHE A 259 4.00 17.13 15.31
C PHE A 259 2.98 16.98 16.43
N THR A 260 2.96 15.79 17.04
CA THR A 260 2.13 15.49 18.20
C THR A 260 3.02 14.85 19.26
N ALA A 261 3.04 15.43 20.46
CA ALA A 261 3.83 14.91 21.58
C ALA A 261 3.25 13.63 22.20
N ALA A 262 2.00 13.28 21.86
CA ALA A 262 1.38 12.04 22.31
C ALA A 262 2.15 10.84 21.74
N TYR A 263 2.73 10.05 22.65
CA TYR A 263 3.39 8.81 22.28
C TYR A 263 2.34 7.76 21.91
N ILE A 264 2.12 7.60 20.61
CA ILE A 264 1.31 6.52 20.05
C ILE A 264 2.28 5.48 19.50
N THR A 265 2.24 4.26 20.05
CA THR A 265 3.04 3.17 19.52
C THR A 265 2.53 2.78 18.14
N THR A 266 3.40 2.83 17.14
CA THR A 266 3.12 2.33 15.79
C THR A 266 2.96 0.82 15.87
N ILE A 267 1.72 0.34 15.71
CA ILE A 267 1.42 -1.08 15.61
C ILE A 267 1.30 -1.37 14.12
N GLY A 268 2.20 -2.17 13.54
CA GLY A 268 2.22 -2.48 12.11
C GLY A 268 3.06 -1.52 11.25
N VAL A 269 2.69 -1.32 9.99
CA VAL A 269 3.39 -0.42 9.06
C VAL A 269 2.42 0.68 8.63
N ASP A 270 2.80 1.95 8.83
CA ASP A 270 2.03 3.11 8.37
C ASP A 270 2.56 3.60 7.02
N PHE A 271 1.70 4.18 6.19
CA PHE A 271 2.00 4.55 4.82
C PHE A 271 1.52 5.95 4.48
N LYS A 272 2.45 6.79 4.01
CA LYS A 272 2.12 8.11 3.45
C LYS A 272 2.82 8.33 2.12
N MET A 273 2.20 9.16 1.28
CA MET A 273 2.82 9.59 0.03
C MET A 273 3.04 11.09 0.02
N SER A 274 4.16 11.52 -0.52
CA SER A 274 4.46 12.92 -0.81
C SER A 274 5.11 13.01 -2.19
N THR A 275 4.91 14.13 -2.89
CA THR A 275 5.59 14.39 -4.18
C THR A 275 6.54 15.56 -3.98
N ILE A 276 7.83 15.31 -4.18
CA ILE A 276 8.90 16.31 -4.06
C ILE A 276 9.63 16.47 -5.39
N ASN A 277 10.31 17.60 -5.57
CA ASN A 277 11.20 17.82 -6.71
C ASN A 277 12.65 17.65 -6.26
N VAL A 278 13.36 16.68 -6.86
CA VAL A 278 14.76 16.38 -6.55
C VAL A 278 15.56 16.40 -7.85
N ASP A 279 16.61 17.22 -7.91
CA ASP A 279 17.47 17.38 -9.09
C ASP A 279 16.67 17.61 -10.39
N GLY A 280 15.60 18.41 -10.31
CA GLY A 280 14.73 18.72 -11.45
C GLY A 280 13.72 17.62 -11.84
N HIS A 281 13.68 16.50 -11.10
CA HIS A 281 12.77 15.39 -11.32
C HIS A 281 11.64 15.40 -10.30
N GLN A 282 10.39 15.25 -10.76
CA GLN A 282 9.27 15.01 -9.85
C GLN A 282 9.30 13.57 -9.34
N CYS A 283 9.50 13.43 -8.04
CA CYS A 283 9.65 12.17 -7.33
C CYS A 283 8.46 12.00 -6.36
N ARG A 284 7.60 11.02 -6.63
CA ARG A 284 6.58 10.56 -5.70
C ARG A 284 7.19 9.57 -4.71
N ILE A 285 7.34 9.96 -3.47
CA ILE A 285 7.85 9.12 -2.39
C ILE A 285 6.69 8.40 -1.74
N GLN A 286 6.85 7.09 -1.56
CA GLN A 286 6.00 6.20 -0.79
C GLN A 286 6.75 5.85 0.49
N ILE A 287 6.36 6.44 1.61
CA ILE A 287 7.05 6.29 2.90
C ILE A 287 6.34 5.20 3.69
N TRP A 288 7.10 4.18 4.07
CA TRP A 288 6.64 3.04 4.84
C TRP A 288 7.30 3.09 6.21
N ASP A 289 6.54 3.57 7.20
CA ASP A 289 6.96 3.64 8.59
C ASP A 289 6.72 2.30 9.27
N THR A 290 7.79 1.57 9.59
CA THR A 290 7.69 0.22 10.15
C THR A 290 7.62 0.26 11.67
N ALA A 291 6.78 -0.59 12.29
CA ALA A 291 6.76 -0.72 13.75
C ALA A 291 8.15 -1.10 14.28
N GLY A 292 8.62 -0.36 15.27
CA GLY A 292 9.93 -0.60 15.88
C GLY A 292 9.95 -1.70 16.94
N GLN A 293 8.89 -2.50 17.08
CA GLN A 293 8.88 -3.56 18.09
C GLN A 293 9.68 -4.77 17.60
N GLU A 294 10.72 -5.09 18.35
CA GLU A 294 11.60 -6.24 18.22
C GLU A 294 10.85 -7.58 18.13
N ARG A 295 9.68 -7.70 18.77
CA ARG A 295 8.81 -8.88 18.69
C ARG A 295 8.14 -9.11 17.33
N PHE A 296 8.16 -8.11 16.44
CA PHE A 296 7.53 -8.16 15.11
C PHE A 296 8.53 -8.14 13.94
N ARG A 297 9.83 -8.38 14.18
CA ARG A 297 10.88 -8.41 13.14
C ARG A 297 10.52 -9.33 11.96
N VAL A 298 9.90 -10.49 12.22
CA VAL A 298 9.43 -11.43 11.16
C VAL A 298 8.38 -10.79 10.23
N ILE A 299 7.47 -9.96 10.75
CA ILE A 299 6.41 -9.29 9.98
C ILE A 299 6.99 -8.15 9.12
N THR A 300 8.07 -7.53 9.59
CA THR A 300 8.73 -6.41 8.89
C THR A 300 9.46 -6.90 7.63
N SER A 301 9.99 -8.13 7.63
CA SER A 301 10.76 -8.73 6.53
C SER A 301 10.09 -8.62 5.14
N THR A 302 8.77 -8.79 5.06
CA THR A 302 7.99 -8.71 3.79
C THR A 302 8.03 -7.31 3.16
N TYR A 303 8.13 -6.25 3.97
CA TYR A 303 8.12 -4.86 3.48
C TYR A 303 9.46 -4.40 2.92
N TYR A 304 10.56 -5.08 3.26
CA TYR A 304 11.90 -4.80 2.73
C TYR A 304 12.02 -5.04 1.22
N ARG A 305 11.19 -5.94 0.66
CA ARG A 305 11.20 -6.24 -0.77
C ARG A 305 10.73 -5.04 -1.59
N GLY A 306 11.51 -4.71 -2.61
CA GLY A 306 11.23 -3.60 -3.53
C GLY A 306 11.43 -2.21 -2.91
N ALA A 307 12.15 -2.10 -1.78
CA ALA A 307 12.59 -0.81 -1.26
C ALA A 307 13.55 -0.14 -2.25
N ASP A 308 13.28 1.12 -2.58
CA ASP A 308 14.16 1.96 -3.39
C ASP A 308 15.16 2.72 -2.51
N GLY A 309 14.89 2.88 -1.21
CA GLY A 309 15.79 3.48 -0.21
C GLY A 309 15.36 3.18 1.24
N VAL A 310 16.29 3.27 2.18
CA VAL A 310 16.05 2.99 3.60
C VAL A 310 16.61 4.09 4.50
N ILE A 311 15.80 4.55 5.45
CA ILE A 311 16.18 5.47 6.52
C ILE A 311 16.26 4.67 7.82
N ILE A 312 17.44 4.64 8.45
CA ILE A 312 17.70 3.92 9.69
C ILE A 312 17.73 4.93 10.82
N VAL A 313 16.82 4.81 11.78
CA VAL A 313 16.57 5.83 12.80
C VAL A 313 16.96 5.32 14.20
N TYR A 314 17.68 6.14 14.95
CA TYR A 314 17.87 5.99 16.39
C TYR A 314 17.46 7.27 17.11
N ASP A 315 17.32 7.22 18.43
CA ASP A 315 17.02 8.36 19.28
C ASP A 315 18.32 8.85 19.95
N VAL A 316 18.68 10.12 19.74
CA VAL A 316 19.91 10.70 20.29
C VAL A 316 19.93 10.71 21.82
N THR A 317 18.76 10.63 22.47
CA THR A 317 18.63 10.57 23.93
C THR A 317 18.61 9.14 24.46
N ASN A 318 18.75 8.12 23.61
CA ASN A 318 18.67 6.70 23.98
C ASN A 318 19.82 5.88 23.38
N GLY A 319 20.84 5.58 24.20
CA GLY A 319 22.02 4.81 23.80
C GLY A 319 21.72 3.37 23.35
N ASP A 320 20.70 2.72 23.90
CA ASP A 320 20.33 1.35 23.49
C ASP A 320 19.83 1.34 22.04
N SER A 321 19.07 2.37 21.65
CA SER A 321 18.57 2.50 20.28
C SER A 321 19.70 2.64 19.25
N PHE A 322 20.81 3.25 19.64
CA PHE A 322 22.02 3.36 18.83
C PHE A 322 22.79 2.04 18.80
N ALA A 323 22.95 1.36 19.94
CA ALA A 323 23.59 0.06 20.01
C ALA A 323 22.88 -1.01 19.15
N ASN A 324 21.55 -0.90 19.01
CA ASN A 324 20.72 -1.80 18.22
C ASN A 324 20.76 -1.53 16.70
N LEU A 325 21.39 -0.44 16.23
CA LEU A 325 21.52 -0.15 14.79
C LEU A 325 22.16 -1.28 13.99
N LYS A 326 23.13 -1.98 14.59
CA LYS A 326 23.80 -3.13 13.97
C LYS A 326 22.82 -4.23 13.56
N ASP A 327 21.80 -4.46 14.37
CA ASP A 327 20.79 -5.48 14.12
C ASP A 327 19.85 -5.04 12.99
N TRP A 328 19.44 -3.77 12.99
CA TRP A 328 18.60 -3.20 11.94
C TRP A 328 19.29 -3.19 10.58
N ILE A 329 20.58 -2.86 10.54
CA ILE A 329 21.40 -2.93 9.33
C ILE A 329 21.49 -4.38 8.85
N THR A 330 21.79 -5.32 9.75
CA THR A 330 21.89 -6.75 9.39
C THR A 330 20.56 -7.29 8.86
N GLU A 331 19.45 -6.93 9.50
CA GLU A 331 18.12 -7.38 9.12
C GLU A 331 17.70 -6.84 7.75
N MET A 332 17.97 -5.56 7.49
CA MET A 332 17.65 -4.96 6.19
C MET A 332 18.54 -5.54 5.08
N GLU A 333 19.80 -5.84 5.36
CA GLU A 333 20.73 -6.43 4.38
C GLU A 333 20.37 -7.86 3.98
N ARG A 334 19.62 -8.57 4.83
CA ARG A 334 19.08 -9.91 4.49
C ARG A 334 17.92 -9.85 3.49
N HIS A 335 17.16 -8.76 3.47
CA HIS A 335 15.87 -8.72 2.76
C HIS A 335 15.81 -7.67 1.63
N CYS A 336 16.66 -6.63 1.67
CA CYS A 336 16.79 -5.64 0.61
C CYS A 336 17.88 -6.02 -0.40
N ASP A 337 17.79 -5.43 -1.60
CA ASP A 337 18.89 -5.47 -2.56
C ASP A 337 20.12 -4.75 -1.98
N LYS A 338 21.30 -5.34 -2.16
CA LYS A 338 22.58 -4.82 -1.62
C LYS A 338 22.90 -3.41 -2.09
N THR A 339 22.37 -3.00 -3.23
CA THR A 339 22.59 -1.68 -3.84
C THR A 339 21.57 -0.64 -3.37
N VAL A 340 20.59 -1.01 -2.53
CA VAL A 340 19.62 -0.06 -1.96
C VAL A 340 20.36 1.00 -1.15
N PRO A 341 20.18 2.30 -1.47
CA PRO A 341 20.77 3.38 -0.70
C PRO A 341 20.18 3.42 0.71
N LYS A 342 21.03 3.80 1.67
CA LYS A 342 20.71 3.82 3.09
C LYS A 342 21.22 5.12 3.67
N ILE A 343 20.48 5.73 4.59
CA ILE A 343 20.96 6.86 5.40
C ILE A 343 20.76 6.56 6.89
N LEU A 344 21.61 7.12 7.74
CA LEU A 344 21.49 7.06 9.19
C LEU A 344 20.91 8.38 9.71
N VAL A 345 19.89 8.29 10.56
CA VAL A 345 19.20 9.44 11.16
C VAL A 345 19.18 9.32 12.68
N GLY A 346 19.81 10.26 13.37
CA GLY A 346 19.59 10.49 14.80
C GLY A 346 18.39 11.42 14.98
N ASN A 347 17.35 10.99 15.67
CA ASN A 347 16.14 11.80 15.89
C ASN A 347 16.04 12.25 17.35
N LYS A 348 15.14 13.22 17.60
CA LYS A 348 14.96 13.92 18.89
C LYS A 348 16.13 14.82 19.29
N ASP A 349 16.83 15.35 18.29
CA ASP A 349 17.80 16.43 18.48
C ASP A 349 17.10 17.78 18.74
N ASP A 350 16.29 17.80 19.80
CA ASP A 350 15.40 18.92 20.13
C ASP A 350 16.14 20.08 20.84
N ASN A 351 17.36 19.83 21.32
CA ASN A 351 18.13 20.78 22.13
C ASN A 351 19.43 21.14 21.42
N ASP A 352 19.66 22.44 21.22
CA ASP A 352 20.88 22.92 20.54
C ASP A 352 22.17 22.72 21.36
N ASN A 353 22.08 22.44 22.66
CA ASN A 353 23.22 22.50 23.58
C ASN A 353 23.79 21.12 24.02
N GLU A 354 23.52 20.03 23.29
CA GLU A 354 24.00 18.64 23.54
C GLU A 354 23.63 18.01 24.90
N LEU A 355 23.19 18.78 25.90
CA LEU A 355 22.90 18.36 27.29
C LEU A 355 21.83 17.26 27.43
N GLY A 356 21.02 17.03 26.40
CA GLY A 356 20.02 15.95 26.37
C GLY A 356 20.45 14.71 25.59
N LYS A 357 21.60 14.74 24.90
CA LYS A 357 22.06 13.63 24.06
C LYS A 357 22.83 12.62 24.90
N VAL A 358 22.43 11.35 24.80
CA VAL A 358 23.18 10.21 25.34
C VAL A 358 24.16 9.69 24.28
N VAL A 359 23.84 9.88 22.99
CA VAL A 359 24.69 9.52 21.86
C VAL A 359 25.31 10.79 21.30
N LEU A 360 26.63 10.91 21.38
CA LEU A 360 27.34 12.09 20.87
C LEU A 360 27.27 12.14 19.35
N THR A 361 27.06 13.34 18.81
CA THR A 361 27.06 13.61 17.37
C THR A 361 28.33 13.09 16.67
N SER A 362 29.49 13.20 17.33
CA SER A 362 30.78 12.70 16.84
C SER A 362 30.81 11.18 16.69
N ASP A 363 30.25 10.46 17.65
CA ASP A 363 30.29 9.00 17.69
C ASP A 363 29.34 8.41 16.66
N ALA A 364 28.14 8.99 16.54
CA ALA A 364 27.18 8.62 15.50
C ALA A 364 27.71 8.90 14.09
N ARG A 365 28.40 10.04 13.90
CA ARG A 365 29.06 10.37 12.62
C ARG A 365 30.17 9.39 12.29
N ALA A 366 31.06 9.09 13.25
CA ALA A 366 32.13 8.12 13.04
C ALA A 366 31.58 6.72 12.69
N TYR A 367 30.50 6.30 13.34
CA TYR A 367 29.80 5.04 13.01
C TYR A 367 29.22 5.06 11.59
N ALA A 368 28.57 6.15 11.21
CA ALA A 368 28.00 6.31 9.87
C ALA A 368 29.08 6.28 8.78
N GLU A 369 30.20 6.98 8.99
CA GLU A 369 31.37 6.98 8.09
C GLU A 369 31.97 5.57 7.96
N GLN A 370 32.15 4.86 9.08
CA GLN A 370 32.61 3.48 9.08
C GLN A 370 31.70 2.56 8.24
N LYS A 371 30.39 2.82 8.24
CA LYS A 371 29.38 2.06 7.49
C LYS A 371 29.12 2.60 6.08
N GLY A 372 29.73 3.71 5.70
CA GLY A 372 29.50 4.38 4.41
C GLY A 372 28.08 4.95 4.26
N LEU A 373 27.47 5.40 5.35
CA LEU A 373 26.11 5.93 5.40
C LEU A 373 26.13 7.47 5.51
N PRO A 374 25.39 8.22 4.68
CA PRO A 374 25.10 9.61 4.95
C PRO A 374 24.37 9.76 6.29
N PHE A 375 24.75 10.76 7.08
CA PHE A 375 24.27 10.96 8.44
C PHE A 375 23.59 12.31 8.62
N PHE A 376 22.41 12.29 9.27
CA PHE A 376 21.64 13.47 9.64
C PHE A 376 21.21 13.37 11.11
N GLU A 377 21.27 14.47 11.84
CA GLU A 377 20.53 14.63 13.09
C GLU A 377 19.30 15.47 12.85
N THR A 378 18.17 15.01 13.38
CA THR A 378 16.84 15.53 13.08
C THR A 378 16.05 15.76 14.36
N SER A 379 15.15 16.74 14.31
CA SER A 379 14.13 16.94 15.32
C SER A 379 12.78 17.00 14.64
N ALA A 380 11.97 15.95 14.82
CA ALA A 380 10.57 15.98 14.37
C ALA A 380 9.76 17.07 15.10
N LYS A 381 10.15 17.41 16.33
CA LYS A 381 9.50 18.44 17.14
C LYS A 381 9.73 19.83 16.55
N ASP A 382 10.99 20.17 16.29
CA ASP A 382 11.44 21.50 15.86
C ASP A 382 11.61 21.60 14.34
N ASN A 383 11.25 20.54 13.61
CA ASN A 383 11.35 20.42 12.16
C ASN A 383 12.78 20.63 11.62
N LYS A 384 13.79 20.14 12.35
CA LYS A 384 15.21 20.26 11.99
C LYS A 384 15.64 19.11 11.08
N ASN A 385 16.24 19.43 9.94
CA ASN A 385 16.87 18.51 8.97
C ASN A 385 15.95 17.40 8.40
N ILE A 386 14.63 17.51 8.56
CA ILE A 386 13.67 16.50 8.12
C ILE A 386 13.65 16.44 6.59
N ALA A 387 13.43 17.59 5.95
CA ALA A 387 13.36 17.67 4.49
C ALA A 387 14.68 17.26 3.83
N GLU A 388 15.81 17.65 4.42
CA GLU A 388 17.16 17.34 3.98
C GLU A 388 17.39 15.82 3.95
N ALA A 389 17.03 15.11 5.03
CA ALA A 389 17.16 13.66 5.10
C ALA A 389 16.31 12.94 4.04
N PHE A 390 15.03 13.32 3.88
CA PHE A 390 14.15 12.72 2.87
C PHE A 390 14.54 13.06 1.43
N ASN A 391 15.04 14.28 1.19
CA ASN A 391 15.58 14.68 -0.10
C ASN A 391 16.86 13.89 -0.44
N GLU A 392 17.75 13.67 0.53
CA GLU A 392 18.98 12.89 0.34
C GLU A 392 18.69 11.46 -0.09
N ILE A 393 17.88 10.73 0.68
CA ILE A 393 17.58 9.33 0.34
C ILE A 393 16.87 9.21 -1.01
N THR A 394 15.97 10.16 -1.33
CA THR A 394 15.28 10.20 -2.62
C THR A 394 16.26 10.48 -3.76
N ARG A 395 17.22 11.38 -3.56
CA ARG A 395 18.27 11.67 -4.54
C ARG A 395 19.16 10.47 -4.80
N LEU A 396 19.54 9.74 -3.76
CA LEU A 396 20.32 8.51 -3.90
C LEU A 396 19.54 7.41 -4.63
N ALA A 397 18.26 7.24 -4.31
CA ALA A 397 17.38 6.29 -4.99
C ALA A 397 17.19 6.64 -6.48
N LEU A 398 16.99 7.93 -6.78
CA LEU A 398 16.92 8.45 -8.14
C LEU A 398 18.23 8.18 -8.90
N LYS A 399 19.39 8.53 -8.33
CA LYS A 399 20.71 8.26 -8.92
C LYS A 399 20.90 6.78 -9.23
N ARG A 400 20.53 5.90 -8.30
CA ARG A 400 20.58 4.45 -8.53
C ARG A 400 19.72 4.02 -9.71
N ARG A 401 18.48 4.51 -9.81
CA ARG A 401 17.57 4.20 -10.93
C ARG A 401 18.08 4.75 -12.26
N LEU A 402 18.73 5.90 -12.26
CA LEU A 402 19.37 6.49 -13.44
C LEU A 402 20.57 5.67 -13.95
N ILE A 403 21.40 5.16 -13.03
CA ILE A 403 22.60 4.36 -13.34
C ILE A 403 22.24 2.92 -13.70
N GLN A 404 21.19 2.35 -13.10
CA GLN A 404 20.69 1.01 -13.37
C GLN A 404 19.28 1.04 -13.99
N PRO A 405 19.13 1.45 -15.27
CA PRO A 405 17.82 1.57 -15.91
C PRO A 405 17.09 0.22 -16.13
N ASN A 406 17.70 -0.93 -15.80
CA ASN A 406 17.22 -2.27 -16.15
C ASN A 406 16.80 -3.20 -14.99
N SER A 407 16.61 -2.71 -13.75
CA SER A 407 16.02 -3.52 -12.67
C SER A 407 14.52 -3.27 -12.41
N GLY A 408 13.88 -2.40 -13.19
CA GLY A 408 12.45 -2.17 -13.13
C GLY A 408 11.87 -1.98 -14.52
N GLN A 409 11.54 -3.08 -15.21
CA GLN A 409 10.51 -2.96 -16.24
C GLN A 409 9.21 -2.48 -15.57
N PRO A 410 8.48 -1.53 -16.15
CA PRO A 410 7.03 -1.53 -15.97
C PRO A 410 6.56 -2.87 -16.53
N SER A 411 5.86 -3.68 -15.73
CA SER A 411 5.28 -4.96 -16.16
C SER A 411 4.24 -4.73 -17.27
N THR A 412 4.73 -4.56 -18.49
CA THR A 412 3.97 -4.64 -19.73
C THR A 412 4.23 -6.03 -20.31
N GLY A 413 3.70 -7.06 -19.64
CA GLY A 413 3.76 -8.44 -20.12
C GLY A 413 2.75 -8.67 -21.25
N THR A 414 3.06 -8.22 -22.47
CA THR A 414 2.47 -8.80 -23.68
C THR A 414 3.45 -9.83 -24.25
N THR A 415 3.37 -11.07 -23.78
CA THR A 415 4.10 -12.18 -24.42
C THR A 415 3.27 -12.68 -25.60
N ARG A 416 3.56 -12.18 -26.80
CA ARG A 416 3.18 -12.84 -28.05
C ARG A 416 4.14 -14.02 -28.26
N ILE A 417 3.66 -15.26 -28.11
CA ILE A 417 4.37 -16.44 -28.60
C ILE A 417 3.81 -16.79 -29.98
N GLY A 418 4.62 -16.59 -31.00
CA GLY A 418 4.36 -17.00 -32.37
C GLY A 418 4.64 -18.48 -32.61
N SER A 419 3.69 -19.11 -33.30
CA SER A 419 3.83 -20.18 -34.30
C SER A 419 4.68 -21.43 -34.01
N LYS A 420 3.93 -22.54 -33.85
CA LYS A 420 4.21 -23.93 -34.26
C LYS A 420 5.52 -24.18 -35.04
N ARG A 421 6.30 -25.16 -34.57
CA ARG A 421 6.92 -26.17 -35.43
C ARG A 421 6.80 -27.56 -34.80
N THR A 422 6.05 -28.39 -35.51
CA THR A 422 5.91 -29.84 -35.37
C THR A 422 7.23 -30.52 -35.74
N VAL A 423 7.71 -31.48 -34.93
CA VAL A 423 8.58 -32.57 -35.42
C VAL A 423 8.13 -33.88 -34.78
N VAL A 424 7.97 -34.86 -35.66
CA VAL A 424 7.43 -36.21 -35.49
C VAL A 424 8.57 -37.20 -35.21
N GLY A 425 8.35 -38.15 -34.29
CA GLY A 425 8.78 -39.56 -34.36
C GLY A 425 10.26 -39.94 -34.16
N GLY A 426 10.50 -40.94 -33.30
CA GLY A 426 11.79 -41.67 -33.27
C GLY A 426 12.08 -42.52 -32.03
N THR A 427 11.55 -43.75 -32.00
CA THR A 427 12.04 -45.03 -31.41
C THR A 427 13.18 -45.13 -30.37
N GLN A 428 12.88 -45.92 -29.31
CA GLN A 428 13.70 -46.83 -28.47
C GLN A 428 15.24 -46.92 -28.64
N LYS A 429 15.97 -46.94 -27.50
CA LYS A 429 16.86 -48.05 -27.09
C LYS A 429 17.40 -47.92 -25.65
N LYS A 430 17.50 -49.08 -24.99
CA LYS A 430 18.15 -49.40 -23.70
C LYS A 430 19.68 -49.16 -23.74
N CYS A 431 20.32 -48.85 -22.61
CA CYS A 431 21.26 -49.76 -21.90
C CYS A 431 21.85 -49.16 -20.60
N CYS A 432 22.18 -50.09 -19.69
CA CYS A 432 22.82 -50.03 -18.35
C CYS A 432 24.24 -49.39 -18.37
N THR A 433 25.05 -49.21 -17.31
CA THR A 433 25.34 -49.75 -15.96
C THR A 433 26.12 -48.61 -15.22
N SER A 434 26.27 -48.51 -13.90
CA SER A 434 26.69 -49.45 -12.86
C SER A 434 26.26 -48.96 -11.49
#